data_AF-A0A7S2LGU6-F1
#
_entry.id   AF-A0A7S2LGU6-F1
#
_cell.length_a   1.000
_cell.length_b   1.000
_cell.length_c   1.000
_cell.angle_alpha   90.00
_cell.angle_beta   90.00
_cell.angle_gamma   90.00
#
_symmetry.space_group_name_H-M   'P 1'
#
loop_
_entity.id
_entity.type
_entity.pdbx_description
1 polymer ?
#
loop_
_entity_poly.entity_id
_entity_poly.type
_entity_poly.pdbx_seq_one_letter_code
_entity_poly.pdbx_strand_id
1 'polypeptide(L)'
;MNVLHGRQLLLLLLIIYHGEAAAFILPQSSKPQKLIPTSRHKKSRLSSSQSPNDDDIVPAVYPLSRKKLVLIEEAKKLNTPKGSYSSVGWSNRLGSVLTPAAVPGVYTADRPFYWNKIDVGCRMTVIKQQNGELIVHSPIGIDAPLIRSLEELGEVTHVISPNYEHVKYAHQWAEQYPNAKIWGCPGLMERETNVRWTGEVPFGARPPGFHGGNQSISDDKHQDIWDWEEFQPLHIDTEVNPFTGKSFFNEVIYYHTASKTLLMTDLFWNYPSSDGTTNGQISVDNKEDFGPWELAPSVGKIPFGSTAWKFGMDKIFYPFYLNLMVKSDKRQTFNEIARFITCGGDWEVETIIPAHGDVVRGKKVCREVLEKHFNVQCSLPSVDAHFTSPSVLAWLKKMTLSYKLERGEDFLEVISREAGISVNKGDENDLMQLATLCASSPLAIASHDFLRADEAIYIYGNQAFLDGFGYKWDEFVELPSSKCVETDTEVEERQKLLDNIKDAAMSKTQSNEVDKYDNLVRVRKDGKKILLKGVHLWNVWDISENLDDNARAKVESGAIKPIGQAVWISNVEYLD
;
A
#
# COMPACT_ATOMS: atom_id res chain seq x y z
N MET A 1 34.75 16.06 -3.92
CA MET A 1 33.31 15.81 -3.68
C MET A 1 32.51 15.38 -4.93
N ASN A 2 33.00 15.54 -6.17
CA ASN A 2 32.23 15.21 -7.39
C ASN A 2 32.48 13.84 -8.05
N VAL A 3 33.31 12.96 -7.46
CA VAL A 3 33.64 11.64 -8.06
C VAL A 3 32.82 10.48 -7.46
N LEU A 4 32.28 10.64 -6.25
CA LEU A 4 31.45 9.62 -5.58
C LEU A 4 30.01 9.56 -6.11
N HIS A 5 29.46 10.70 -6.56
CA HIS A 5 28.10 10.77 -7.14
C HIS A 5 28.01 10.09 -8.51
N GLY A 6 29.06 10.16 -9.34
CA GLY A 6 29.07 9.54 -10.67
C GLY A 6 29.12 8.01 -10.66
N ARG A 7 29.79 7.39 -9.67
CA ARG A 7 29.87 5.92 -9.56
C ARG A 7 28.57 5.28 -9.08
N GLN A 8 27.83 5.95 -8.19
CA GLN A 8 26.53 5.47 -7.72
C GLN A 8 25.47 5.59 -8.80
N LEU A 9 25.46 6.69 -9.57
CA LEU A 9 24.59 6.85 -10.72
C LEU A 9 24.89 5.82 -11.81
N LEU A 10 26.17 5.53 -12.07
CA LEU A 10 26.59 4.49 -13.01
C LEU A 10 26.18 3.09 -12.55
N LEU A 11 26.24 2.79 -11.24
CA LEU A 11 25.79 1.51 -10.69
C LEU A 11 24.28 1.35 -10.77
N LEU A 12 23.51 2.44 -10.56
CA LEU A 12 22.06 2.47 -10.71
C LEU A 12 21.66 2.31 -12.19
N LEU A 13 22.33 3.04 -13.09
CA LEU A 13 22.18 2.86 -14.54
C LEU A 13 22.57 1.45 -14.96
N LEU A 14 23.60 0.83 -14.37
CA LEU A 14 23.97 -0.55 -14.62
C LEU A 14 22.94 -1.55 -14.08
N ILE A 15 22.30 -1.31 -12.94
CA ILE A 15 21.16 -2.14 -12.48
C ILE A 15 19.98 -2.00 -13.45
N ILE A 16 19.70 -0.77 -13.90
CA ILE A 16 18.65 -0.45 -14.88
C ILE A 16 18.97 -1.04 -16.28
N TYR A 17 20.26 -1.19 -16.64
CA TYR A 17 20.73 -1.64 -17.96
C TYR A 17 21.19 -3.12 -17.99
N HIS A 18 21.48 -3.74 -16.85
CA HIS A 18 21.93 -5.14 -16.72
C HIS A 18 20.92 -6.07 -16.04
N GLY A 19 19.68 -5.65 -15.83
CA GLY A 19 18.55 -6.56 -15.56
C GLY A 19 18.33 -7.64 -16.63
N GLU A 20 19.14 -7.68 -17.70
CA GLU A 20 19.14 -8.74 -18.72
C GLU A 20 20.43 -9.61 -18.78
N ALA A 21 21.43 -9.48 -17.88
CA ALA A 21 22.73 -10.17 -18.06
C ALA A 21 23.18 -11.16 -16.95
N ALA A 22 22.84 -12.44 -17.18
CA ALA A 22 23.64 -13.66 -16.96
C ALA A 22 24.13 -14.07 -15.55
N ALA A 23 23.59 -15.23 -15.13
CA ALA A 23 24.19 -16.17 -14.20
C ALA A 23 25.55 -16.69 -14.72
N PHE A 24 26.61 -16.55 -13.93
CA PHE A 24 27.86 -17.31 -14.09
C PHE A 24 28.27 -17.91 -12.74
N ILE A 25 28.25 -19.25 -12.68
CA ILE A 25 28.62 -20.07 -11.54
C ILE A 25 30.13 -20.36 -11.60
N LEU A 26 30.84 -20.17 -10.48
CA LEU A 26 32.12 -20.85 -10.22
C LEU A 26 32.10 -21.47 -8.82
N PRO A 27 32.49 -22.75 -8.64
CA PRO A 27 32.32 -23.49 -7.40
C PRO A 27 33.51 -23.30 -6.44
N GLN A 28 33.27 -23.30 -5.12
CA GLN A 28 34.33 -23.55 -4.14
C GLN A 28 33.94 -24.59 -3.08
N SER A 29 34.96 -25.39 -2.76
CA SER A 29 34.96 -26.68 -2.09
C SER A 29 34.98 -26.61 -0.56
N SER A 30 34.34 -27.62 0.03
CA SER A 30 34.31 -28.04 1.45
C SER A 30 35.66 -28.29 2.12
N LYS A 31 35.78 -27.98 3.43
CA LYS A 31 35.97 -29.00 4.52
C LYS A 31 35.98 -28.37 5.94
N PRO A 32 35.55 -29.12 6.98
CA PRO A 32 35.26 -28.60 8.33
C PRO A 32 36.36 -28.92 9.37
N GLN A 33 36.40 -28.16 10.48
CA GLN A 33 37.18 -28.52 11.67
C GLN A 33 36.29 -28.63 12.93
N LYS A 34 36.37 -29.81 13.56
CA LYS A 34 35.83 -30.18 14.87
C LYS A 34 36.59 -29.48 16.00
N LEU A 35 35.94 -29.26 17.14
CA LEU A 35 36.53 -29.44 18.49
C LEU A 35 35.41 -29.48 19.56
N ILE A 36 35.47 -30.52 20.41
CA ILE A 36 34.68 -30.73 21.64
C ILE A 36 35.65 -30.49 22.82
N PRO A 37 35.19 -29.99 24.00
CA PRO A 37 35.15 -30.86 25.19
C PRO A 37 34.01 -30.59 26.21
N THR A 38 33.25 -31.66 26.50
CA THR A 38 32.87 -32.27 27.80
C THR A 38 32.61 -31.52 29.13
N SER A 39 31.47 -31.93 29.74
CA SER A 39 31.13 -32.09 31.18
C SER A 39 30.63 -30.85 31.96
N ARG A 40 29.71 -30.90 32.94
CA ARG A 40 29.24 -31.97 33.84
C ARG A 40 27.91 -31.53 34.52
N HIS A 41 27.12 -32.53 34.94
CA HIS A 41 25.81 -32.48 35.58
C HIS A 41 25.57 -31.53 36.78
N LYS A 42 24.30 -31.12 36.95
CA LYS A 42 23.54 -31.30 38.21
C LYS A 42 22.02 -31.34 37.97
N LYS A 43 21.37 -32.39 38.51
CA LYS A 43 19.92 -32.62 38.55
C LYS A 43 19.29 -31.82 39.71
N SER A 44 18.05 -31.36 39.53
CA SER A 44 17.04 -31.36 40.63
C SER A 44 15.61 -31.49 40.08
N ARG A 45 14.75 -32.06 40.93
CA ARG A 45 13.48 -32.78 40.70
C ARG A 45 12.25 -31.96 40.24
N LEU A 46 11.29 -32.75 39.72
CA LEU A 46 9.89 -32.51 39.36
C LEU A 46 8.95 -32.03 40.50
N SER A 47 7.86 -31.36 40.12
CA SER A 47 6.45 -31.59 40.57
C SER A 47 5.48 -30.87 39.60
N SER A 48 4.79 -31.55 38.68
CA SER A 48 3.44 -32.15 38.76
C SER A 48 2.23 -31.17 38.73
N SER A 49 1.55 -31.19 37.58
CA SER A 49 0.08 -31.14 37.32
C SER A 49 -0.78 -29.98 37.83
N GLN A 50 -1.36 -29.21 36.90
CA GLN A 50 -2.77 -28.78 36.93
C GLN A 50 -3.33 -28.72 35.49
N SER A 51 -4.58 -29.17 35.35
CA SER A 51 -5.43 -29.29 34.15
C SER A 51 -5.94 -27.92 33.62
N PRO A 52 -6.45 -27.85 32.37
CA PRO A 52 -6.66 -26.60 31.65
C PRO A 52 -7.93 -25.87 32.12
N ASN A 53 -7.82 -24.57 32.35
CA ASN A 53 -8.94 -23.68 32.65
C ASN A 53 -9.41 -22.93 31.39
N ASP A 54 -10.71 -22.65 31.39
CA ASP A 54 -11.65 -22.03 30.43
C ASP A 54 -11.27 -20.62 29.87
N ASP A 55 -9.99 -20.32 29.59
CA ASP A 55 -9.55 -18.99 29.14
C ASP A 55 -9.63 -18.77 27.60
N ASP A 56 -10.40 -19.58 26.87
CA ASP A 56 -10.58 -19.51 25.40
C ASP A 56 -11.53 -18.37 24.95
N ILE A 57 -11.44 -17.20 25.58
CA ILE A 57 -12.04 -15.97 25.03
C ILE A 57 -10.91 -14.96 24.79
N VAL A 58 -10.54 -14.85 23.51
CA VAL A 58 -9.48 -13.98 23.01
C VAL A 58 -9.96 -12.52 22.95
N PRO A 59 -9.38 -11.57 23.72
CA PRO A 59 -9.68 -10.15 23.57
C PRO A 59 -9.05 -9.59 22.29
N ALA A 60 -9.78 -8.70 21.60
CA ALA A 60 -9.44 -8.16 20.28
C ALA A 60 -8.14 -7.32 20.19
N VAL A 61 -7.41 -7.11 21.29
CA VAL A 61 -6.12 -6.38 21.30
C VAL A 61 -5.14 -7.08 22.24
N TYR A 62 -4.20 -7.85 21.67
CA TYR A 62 -3.11 -8.50 22.41
C TYR A 62 -2.02 -7.48 22.80
N PRO A 63 -1.65 -7.34 24.09
CA PRO A 63 -0.57 -6.45 24.49
C PRO A 63 0.78 -6.92 23.95
N LEU A 64 1.58 -5.94 23.53
CA LEU A 64 2.82 -6.11 22.78
C LEU A 64 3.88 -6.98 23.53
N SER A 65 3.82 -7.04 24.86
CA SER A 65 4.69 -7.91 25.65
C SER A 65 4.43 -9.42 25.47
N ARG A 66 3.19 -9.83 25.12
CA ARG A 66 2.80 -11.25 25.08
C ARG A 66 3.28 -11.95 23.81
N LYS A 67 3.12 -11.39 22.60
CA LYS A 67 3.61 -12.11 21.40
C LYS A 67 5.14 -12.18 21.32
N LYS A 68 5.88 -11.30 22.02
CA LYS A 68 7.33 -11.48 22.21
C LYS A 68 7.63 -12.78 22.96
N LEU A 69 6.92 -13.01 24.07
CA LEU A 69 7.08 -14.24 24.84
C LEU A 69 6.76 -15.46 23.97
N VAL A 70 5.70 -15.39 23.16
CA VAL A 70 5.35 -16.47 22.21
C VAL A 70 6.45 -16.66 21.16
N LEU A 71 6.98 -15.60 20.56
CA LEU A 71 8.11 -15.72 19.61
C LEU A 71 9.35 -16.32 20.26
N ILE A 72 9.65 -15.97 21.51
CA ILE A 72 10.74 -16.56 22.28
C ILE A 72 10.48 -18.06 22.54
N GLU A 73 9.24 -18.43 22.84
CA GLU A 73 8.83 -19.83 23.01
C GLU A 73 8.93 -20.61 21.71
N GLU A 74 8.46 -20.05 20.59
CA GLU A 74 8.64 -20.63 19.26
C GLU A 74 10.13 -20.79 18.90
N ALA A 75 10.96 -19.80 19.24
CA ALA A 75 12.41 -19.87 18.99
C ALA A 75 13.06 -20.99 19.82
N LYS A 76 12.58 -21.22 21.05
CA LYS A 76 13.02 -22.35 21.88
C LYS A 76 12.61 -23.69 21.26
N LYS A 77 11.42 -23.79 20.65
CA LYS A 77 10.95 -25.01 19.97
C LYS A 77 11.81 -25.37 18.77
N LEU A 78 12.27 -24.38 18.00
CA LEU A 78 13.18 -24.59 16.87
C LEU A 78 14.59 -25.03 17.27
N ASN A 79 14.96 -24.90 18.56
CA ASN A 79 16.29 -25.26 19.06
C ASN A 79 17.45 -24.60 18.28
N THR A 80 17.26 -23.35 17.82
CA THR A 80 18.23 -22.55 17.06
C THR A 80 18.78 -21.38 17.89
N PRO A 81 19.62 -21.64 18.92
CA PRO A 81 20.13 -20.56 19.78
C PRO A 81 20.96 -19.55 18.98
N LYS A 82 21.11 -18.34 19.53
CA LYS A 82 21.90 -17.26 18.92
C LYS A 82 23.30 -17.75 18.55
N GLY A 83 23.69 -17.57 17.28
CA GLY A 83 24.99 -17.97 16.74
C GLY A 83 25.14 -19.47 16.44
N SER A 84 24.05 -20.26 16.52
CA SER A 84 24.08 -21.71 16.28
C SER A 84 24.40 -22.10 14.85
N TYR A 85 24.10 -21.22 13.89
CA TYR A 85 24.27 -21.46 12.47
C TYR A 85 25.45 -20.68 11.89
N SER A 86 25.54 -19.38 12.19
CA SER A 86 26.61 -18.51 11.71
C SER A 86 27.00 -17.48 12.78
N SER A 87 28.11 -16.77 12.54
CA SER A 87 28.37 -15.56 13.32
C SER A 87 27.21 -14.58 13.19
N VAL A 88 26.84 -13.93 14.30
CA VAL A 88 25.86 -12.86 14.32
C VAL A 88 26.37 -11.68 13.50
N GLY A 89 25.53 -11.16 12.61
CA GLY A 89 25.83 -10.01 11.78
C GLY A 89 24.57 -9.35 11.27
N TRP A 90 24.70 -8.26 10.53
CA TRP A 90 23.53 -7.49 10.11
C TRP A 90 22.61 -8.25 9.12
N SER A 91 23.18 -9.10 8.26
CA SER A 91 22.42 -9.96 7.32
C SER A 91 21.95 -11.29 7.90
N ASN A 92 22.34 -11.64 9.13
CA ASN A 92 21.74 -12.71 9.93
C ASN A 92 21.89 -12.33 11.40
N ARG A 93 20.88 -11.59 11.90
CA ARG A 93 20.95 -10.87 13.18
C ARG A 93 21.06 -11.80 14.39
N LEU A 94 20.45 -12.97 14.32
CA LEU A 94 20.55 -13.99 15.35
C LEU A 94 21.66 -14.99 15.09
N GLY A 95 22.18 -15.09 13.87
CA GLY A 95 23.06 -16.18 13.47
C GLY A 95 22.40 -17.55 13.59
N SER A 96 21.06 -17.61 13.47
CA SER A 96 20.24 -18.82 13.52
C SER A 96 19.93 -19.31 12.10
N VAL A 97 19.55 -20.59 11.98
CA VAL A 97 19.13 -21.18 10.70
C VAL A 97 17.80 -20.57 10.24
N LEU A 98 16.84 -20.58 11.16
CA LEU A 98 15.47 -20.15 11.02
C LEU A 98 15.05 -19.41 12.31
N THR A 99 14.26 -18.35 12.16
CA THR A 99 13.85 -17.45 13.23
C THR A 99 12.34 -17.22 13.17
N PRO A 100 11.58 -17.35 14.26
CA PRO A 100 10.18 -16.94 14.27
C PRO A 100 10.07 -15.44 14.03
N ALA A 101 9.29 -15.06 13.02
CA ALA A 101 9.11 -13.69 12.61
C ALA A 101 7.69 -13.19 12.88
N ALA A 102 6.65 -14.00 12.82
CA ALA A 102 5.33 -13.61 13.30
C ALA A 102 4.57 -14.84 13.78
N VAL A 103 3.54 -14.61 14.57
CA VAL A 103 2.69 -15.68 15.11
C VAL A 103 1.26 -15.51 14.62
N PRO A 104 0.57 -16.61 14.26
CA PRO A 104 1.10 -17.98 14.17
C PRO A 104 1.94 -18.21 12.89
N GLY A 105 2.86 -19.19 12.95
CA GLY A 105 3.35 -19.88 11.76
C GLY A 105 4.29 -19.15 10.80
N VAL A 106 4.84 -17.98 11.13
CA VAL A 106 5.72 -17.24 10.21
C VAL A 106 7.15 -17.24 10.70
N TYR A 107 8.06 -17.71 9.84
CA TYR A 107 9.48 -17.85 10.15
C TYR A 107 10.34 -17.23 9.04
N THR A 108 11.55 -16.77 9.36
CA THR A 108 12.49 -16.19 8.40
C THR A 108 13.85 -16.87 8.48
N ALA A 109 14.51 -16.99 7.33
CA ALA A 109 15.90 -17.39 7.23
C ALA A 109 16.69 -16.26 6.55
N ASP A 110 17.57 -15.63 7.32
CA ASP A 110 18.36 -14.47 6.89
C ASP A 110 19.77 -14.90 6.50
N ARG A 111 20.28 -14.43 5.36
CA ARG A 111 21.65 -14.71 4.88
C ARG A 111 22.30 -13.46 4.31
N PRO A 112 23.65 -13.36 4.38
CA PRO A 112 24.40 -12.43 3.53
C PRO A 112 24.10 -12.71 2.06
N PHE A 113 23.91 -11.65 1.29
CA PHE A 113 23.77 -11.73 -0.16
C PHE A 113 24.59 -10.63 -0.79
N TYR A 114 25.59 -11.02 -1.59
CA TYR A 114 26.55 -10.07 -2.12
C TYR A 114 26.19 -9.67 -3.55
N TRP A 115 25.83 -8.40 -3.74
CA TRP A 115 25.72 -7.76 -5.05
C TRP A 115 26.93 -6.86 -5.27
N ASN A 116 27.75 -7.13 -6.29
CA ASN A 116 28.98 -6.38 -6.56
C ASN A 116 29.90 -6.22 -5.31
N LYS A 117 30.06 -7.29 -4.52
CA LYS A 117 30.80 -7.35 -3.24
C LYS A 117 30.19 -6.53 -2.09
N ILE A 118 29.04 -5.89 -2.32
CA ILE A 118 28.27 -5.22 -1.28
C ILE A 118 27.30 -6.25 -0.73
N ASP A 119 27.38 -6.49 0.58
CA ASP A 119 26.33 -7.24 1.26
C ASP A 119 25.05 -6.39 1.24
N VAL A 120 23.99 -6.92 0.65
CA VAL A 120 22.66 -6.31 0.61
C VAL A 120 21.66 -7.10 1.46
N GLY A 121 22.10 -8.18 2.12
CA GLY A 121 21.25 -9.10 2.85
C GLY A 121 20.23 -9.79 1.95
N CYS A 122 19.71 -10.94 2.37
CA CYS A 122 18.58 -11.58 1.73
C CYS A 122 17.82 -12.39 2.78
N ARG A 123 16.50 -12.37 2.68
CA ARG A 123 15.60 -13.07 3.59
C ARG A 123 14.63 -13.93 2.80
N MET A 124 14.57 -15.19 3.20
CA MET A 124 13.48 -16.09 2.88
C MET A 124 12.46 -16.09 4.01
N THR A 125 11.18 -16.22 3.67
CA THR A 125 10.10 -16.41 4.65
C THR A 125 9.46 -17.78 4.45
N VAL A 126 9.14 -18.44 5.56
CA VAL A 126 8.43 -19.71 5.59
C VAL A 126 7.10 -19.49 6.30
N ILE A 127 6.00 -19.82 5.64
CA ILE A 127 4.65 -19.82 6.20
C ILE A 127 4.28 -21.26 6.47
N LYS A 128 4.06 -21.58 7.75
CA LYS A 128 3.45 -22.84 8.17
C LYS A 128 1.94 -22.67 8.17
N GLN A 129 1.30 -23.30 7.21
CA GLN A 129 -0.15 -23.26 7.01
C GLN A 129 -0.88 -24.01 8.13
N GLN A 130 -2.20 -23.77 8.25
CA GLN A 130 -3.07 -24.45 9.22
C GLN A 130 -3.06 -25.97 9.07
N ASN A 131 -2.91 -26.48 7.84
CA ASN A 131 -2.80 -27.91 7.56
C ASN A 131 -1.42 -28.50 7.96
N GLY A 132 -0.46 -27.66 8.37
CA GLY A 132 0.89 -28.05 8.77
C GLY A 132 1.93 -28.07 7.64
N GLU A 133 1.51 -27.84 6.40
CA GLU A 133 2.38 -27.70 5.23
C GLU A 133 3.12 -26.35 5.23
N LEU A 134 4.20 -26.27 4.46
CA LEU A 134 5.06 -25.09 4.39
C LEU A 134 5.05 -24.48 2.99
N ILE A 135 4.77 -23.18 2.95
CA ILE A 135 5.03 -22.30 1.81
C ILE A 135 6.34 -21.56 2.05
N VAL A 136 7.23 -21.63 1.08
CA VAL A 136 8.51 -20.90 1.08
C VAL A 136 8.43 -19.74 0.11
N HIS A 137 8.66 -18.53 0.61
CA HIS A 137 8.67 -17.29 -0.17
C HIS A 137 10.07 -16.71 -0.22
N SER A 138 10.52 -16.31 -1.43
CA SER A 138 11.83 -15.71 -1.68
C SER A 138 13.00 -16.64 -1.28
N PRO A 139 13.14 -17.80 -1.93
CA PRO A 139 14.10 -18.83 -1.54
C PRO A 139 15.55 -18.33 -1.50
N ILE A 140 16.27 -18.69 -0.44
CA ILE A 140 17.72 -18.46 -0.28
C ILE A 140 18.54 -19.71 -0.64
N GLY A 141 19.87 -19.62 -0.63
CA GLY A 141 20.73 -20.79 -0.82
C GLY A 141 20.40 -21.88 0.20
N ILE A 142 20.14 -23.09 -0.29
CA ILE A 142 19.72 -24.22 0.54
C ILE A 142 20.93 -24.96 1.10
N ASP A 143 20.83 -25.38 2.37
CA ASP A 143 21.88 -26.14 3.04
C ASP A 143 21.32 -27.15 4.04
N ALA A 144 22.17 -28.07 4.50
CA ALA A 144 21.76 -29.17 5.37
C ALA A 144 21.13 -28.72 6.71
N PRO A 145 21.62 -27.66 7.40
CA PRO A 145 20.91 -27.10 8.55
C PRO A 145 19.50 -26.61 8.21
N LEU A 146 19.31 -25.86 7.12
CA LEU A 146 18.00 -25.36 6.72
C LEU A 146 17.04 -26.51 6.39
N ILE A 147 17.49 -27.50 5.64
CA ILE A 147 16.69 -28.69 5.29
C ILE A 147 16.16 -29.37 6.56
N ARG A 148 17.03 -29.66 7.54
CA ARG A 148 16.61 -30.28 8.81
C ARG A 148 15.61 -29.43 9.58
N SER A 149 15.84 -28.11 9.66
CA SER A 149 14.90 -27.21 10.33
C SER A 149 13.54 -27.16 9.65
N LEU A 150 13.48 -27.29 8.33
CA LEU A 150 12.21 -27.37 7.60
C LEU A 150 11.52 -28.71 7.83
N GLU A 151 12.25 -29.84 7.76
CA GLU A 151 11.72 -31.18 8.05
C GLU A 151 11.10 -31.30 9.45
N GLU A 152 11.70 -30.66 10.46
CA GLU A 152 11.13 -30.58 11.81
C GLU A 152 9.89 -29.67 11.89
N LEU A 153 9.80 -28.68 11.00
CA LEU A 153 8.73 -27.69 11.02
C LEU A 153 7.46 -28.17 10.28
N GLY A 154 7.62 -28.84 9.14
CA GLY A 154 6.53 -29.33 8.27
C GLY A 154 7.01 -29.76 6.89
N GLU A 155 6.10 -30.20 6.03
CA GLU A 155 6.41 -30.58 4.64
C GLU A 155 6.43 -29.34 3.74
N VAL A 156 7.50 -29.13 2.98
CA VAL A 156 7.55 -28.06 1.97
C VAL A 156 6.72 -28.47 0.76
N THR A 157 5.58 -27.83 0.57
CA THR A 157 4.66 -28.11 -0.56
C THR A 157 4.73 -27.05 -1.63
N HIS A 158 5.10 -25.81 -1.29
CA HIS A 158 5.20 -24.70 -2.24
C HIS A 158 6.47 -23.88 -2.05
N VAL A 159 7.08 -23.47 -3.17
CA VAL A 159 8.21 -22.53 -3.20
C VAL A 159 7.90 -21.44 -4.21
N ILE A 160 8.06 -20.18 -3.82
CA ILE A 160 7.62 -19.00 -4.57
C ILE A 160 8.80 -18.07 -4.80
N SER A 161 9.10 -17.79 -6.07
CA SER A 161 9.95 -16.67 -6.48
C SER A 161 9.07 -15.45 -6.79
N PRO A 162 9.06 -14.43 -5.91
CA PRO A 162 8.03 -13.38 -5.92
C PRO A 162 8.26 -12.27 -6.95
N ASN A 163 9.47 -12.17 -7.48
CA ASN A 163 9.84 -11.20 -8.49
C ASN A 163 11.02 -11.73 -9.34
N TYR A 164 11.48 -10.92 -10.29
CA TYR A 164 12.55 -11.32 -11.20
C TYR A 164 13.97 -11.40 -10.60
N GLU A 165 14.23 -10.79 -9.45
CA GLU A 165 15.56 -10.79 -8.82
C GLU A 165 15.70 -11.86 -7.72
N HIS A 166 14.59 -12.31 -7.13
CA HIS A 166 14.54 -13.38 -6.11
C HIS A 166 14.33 -14.78 -6.72
N VAL A 167 14.97 -15.05 -7.86
CA VAL A 167 14.93 -16.33 -8.60
C VAL A 167 16.20 -17.17 -8.45
N LYS A 168 17.32 -16.56 -8.04
CA LYS A 168 18.66 -17.17 -8.07
C LYS A 168 18.76 -18.59 -7.52
N TYR A 169 18.02 -18.90 -6.46
CA TYR A 169 18.07 -20.19 -5.78
C TYR A 169 16.93 -21.15 -6.15
N ALA A 170 15.97 -20.72 -6.98
CA ALA A 170 14.78 -21.52 -7.32
C ALA A 170 15.12 -22.91 -7.87
N HIS A 171 16.18 -23.02 -8.68
CA HIS A 171 16.65 -24.31 -9.21
C HIS A 171 17.06 -25.29 -8.09
N GLN A 172 17.83 -24.83 -7.10
CA GLN A 172 18.26 -25.68 -5.98
C GLN A 172 17.07 -26.19 -5.16
N TRP A 173 16.05 -25.35 -4.98
CA TRP A 173 14.82 -25.73 -4.28
C TRP A 173 14.00 -26.73 -5.06
N ALA A 174 13.90 -26.55 -6.39
CA ALA A 174 13.22 -27.48 -7.26
C ALA A 174 13.88 -28.87 -7.31
N GLU A 175 15.21 -28.94 -7.17
CA GLU A 175 15.96 -30.20 -7.03
C GLU A 175 15.80 -30.83 -5.65
N GLN A 176 15.89 -30.04 -4.58
CA GLN A 176 15.84 -30.54 -3.21
C GLN A 176 14.43 -31.03 -2.80
N TYR A 177 13.38 -30.38 -3.29
CA TYR A 177 11.99 -30.72 -3.00
C TYR A 177 11.26 -31.09 -4.32
N PRO A 178 11.49 -32.30 -4.87
CA PRO A 178 10.92 -32.71 -6.15
C PRO A 178 9.38 -32.75 -6.15
N ASN A 179 8.76 -32.97 -5.00
CA ASN A 179 7.31 -33.02 -4.84
C ASN A 179 6.69 -31.63 -4.57
N ALA A 180 7.49 -30.63 -4.21
CA ALA A 180 6.98 -29.28 -4.02
C ALA A 180 6.63 -28.64 -5.38
N LYS A 181 5.56 -27.85 -5.38
CA LYS A 181 5.19 -26.99 -6.50
C LYS A 181 6.03 -25.72 -6.48
N ILE A 182 6.62 -25.37 -7.61
CA ILE A 182 7.54 -24.24 -7.74
C ILE A 182 6.87 -23.15 -8.57
N TRP A 183 6.71 -21.96 -8.00
CA TRP A 183 5.91 -20.88 -8.56
C TRP A 183 6.77 -19.65 -8.85
N GLY A 184 6.61 -19.07 -10.04
CA GLY A 184 7.20 -17.79 -10.39
C GLY A 184 6.18 -16.64 -10.34
N CYS A 185 6.66 -15.41 -10.25
CA CYS A 185 5.84 -14.26 -10.64
C CYS A 185 5.56 -14.29 -12.16
N PRO A 186 4.58 -13.52 -12.67
CA PRO A 186 4.26 -13.54 -14.09
C PRO A 186 5.47 -13.27 -15.00
N GLY A 187 5.66 -14.06 -16.05
CA GLY A 187 6.77 -13.98 -17.00
C GLY A 187 8.12 -14.52 -16.51
N LEU A 188 8.22 -15.04 -15.28
CA LEU A 188 9.47 -15.58 -14.75
C LEU A 188 9.85 -16.93 -15.39
N MET A 189 8.88 -17.75 -15.80
CA MET A 189 9.13 -19.04 -16.47
C MET A 189 9.84 -18.87 -17.80
N GLU A 190 9.48 -17.84 -18.57
CA GLU A 190 10.14 -17.50 -19.83
C GLU A 190 11.56 -16.97 -19.58
N ARG A 191 11.74 -16.19 -18.51
CA ARG A 191 13.03 -15.56 -18.17
C ARG A 191 14.04 -16.55 -17.59
N GLU A 192 13.60 -17.54 -16.81
CA GLU A 192 14.47 -18.55 -16.20
C GLU A 192 13.99 -19.97 -16.53
N THR A 193 14.40 -20.44 -17.70
CA THR A 193 13.96 -21.73 -18.27
C THR A 193 14.60 -22.96 -17.61
N ASN A 194 15.65 -22.79 -16.81
CA ASN A 194 16.38 -23.91 -16.17
C ASN A 194 15.72 -24.39 -14.87
N VAL A 195 14.66 -23.73 -14.41
CA VAL A 195 13.94 -24.11 -13.20
C VAL A 195 12.74 -24.98 -13.58
N ARG A 196 12.52 -26.05 -12.80
CA ARG A 196 11.33 -26.90 -12.93
C ARG A 196 10.12 -26.18 -12.31
N TRP A 197 9.58 -25.22 -13.03
CA TRP A 197 8.38 -24.50 -12.64
C TRP A 197 7.14 -25.40 -12.72
N THR A 198 6.26 -25.28 -11.73
CA THR A 198 4.89 -25.77 -11.80
C THR A 198 3.99 -24.79 -12.55
N GLY A 199 4.20 -23.49 -12.32
CA GLY A 199 3.46 -22.42 -12.99
C GLY A 199 3.86 -21.04 -12.50
N GLU A 200 3.07 -20.04 -12.88
CA GLU A 200 3.20 -18.66 -12.40
C GLU A 200 1.96 -18.25 -11.62
N VAL A 201 2.14 -17.32 -10.69
CA VAL A 201 1.01 -16.59 -10.11
C VAL A 201 0.28 -15.86 -11.24
N PRO A 202 -1.07 -15.83 -11.25
CA PRO A 202 -1.82 -15.14 -12.31
C PRO A 202 -1.40 -13.68 -12.49
N PHE A 203 -1.27 -13.26 -13.75
CA PHE A 203 -1.03 -11.85 -14.05
C PHE A 203 -2.20 -11.00 -13.56
N GLY A 204 -1.87 -9.96 -12.80
CA GLY A 204 -2.88 -9.06 -12.22
C GLY A 204 -3.64 -9.70 -11.05
N ALA A 205 -3.08 -10.72 -10.41
CA ALA A 205 -3.65 -11.30 -9.19
C ALA A 205 -3.99 -10.21 -8.16
N ARG A 206 -5.21 -10.30 -7.60
CA ARG A 206 -5.70 -9.42 -6.54
C ARG A 206 -6.34 -10.29 -5.45
N PRO A 207 -6.22 -9.90 -4.18
CA PRO A 207 -6.87 -10.60 -3.08
C PRO A 207 -8.38 -10.36 -3.07
N PRO A 208 -9.14 -11.18 -2.32
CA PRO A 208 -10.51 -10.83 -1.92
C PRO A 208 -10.57 -9.41 -1.33
N GLY A 209 -11.65 -8.68 -1.62
CA GLY A 209 -11.85 -7.31 -1.12
C GLY A 209 -11.24 -6.18 -1.96
N PHE A 210 -10.41 -6.47 -2.96
CA PHE A 210 -9.92 -5.45 -3.90
C PHE A 210 -10.99 -5.12 -4.96
N HIS A 211 -11.49 -3.87 -4.98
CA HIS A 211 -12.54 -3.44 -5.91
C HIS A 211 -12.15 -3.67 -7.38
N GLY A 212 -13.06 -4.28 -8.16
CA GLY A 212 -12.84 -4.52 -9.60
C GLY A 212 -12.02 -5.77 -9.92
N GLY A 213 -11.63 -6.58 -8.93
CA GLY A 213 -11.11 -7.92 -9.21
C GLY A 213 -12.19 -8.75 -9.89
N ASN A 214 -11.97 -9.15 -11.14
CA ASN A 214 -12.71 -10.25 -11.73
C ASN A 214 -12.55 -11.45 -10.79
N GLN A 215 -13.59 -11.75 -10.01
CA GLN A 215 -13.78 -13.07 -9.45
C GLN A 215 -14.02 -14.01 -10.63
N SER A 216 -12.95 -14.48 -11.25
CA SER A 216 -12.92 -15.79 -11.87
C SER A 216 -11.81 -16.60 -11.23
N ILE A 217 -11.92 -16.81 -9.91
CA ILE A 217 -11.38 -18.01 -9.26
C ILE A 217 -12.29 -19.19 -9.66
N SER A 218 -12.43 -19.41 -10.97
CA SER A 218 -13.27 -20.47 -11.53
C SER A 218 -12.78 -20.97 -12.89
N ASP A 219 -11.56 -20.58 -13.31
CA ASP A 219 -10.86 -21.35 -14.32
C ASP A 219 -10.18 -22.54 -13.64
N ASP A 220 -10.57 -23.75 -14.00
CA ASP A 220 -10.04 -25.05 -13.55
C ASP A 220 -8.50 -25.20 -13.56
N LYS A 221 -7.76 -24.22 -14.07
CA LYS A 221 -6.30 -24.17 -14.16
C LYS A 221 -5.58 -23.80 -12.85
N HIS A 222 -6.28 -23.37 -11.81
CA HIS A 222 -5.65 -22.86 -10.58
C HIS A 222 -5.95 -23.68 -9.30
N GLN A 223 -6.62 -24.83 -9.41
CA GLN A 223 -6.95 -25.69 -8.26
C GLN A 223 -5.72 -26.16 -7.45
N ASP A 224 -4.52 -26.03 -8.03
CA ASP A 224 -3.25 -26.43 -7.45
C ASP A 224 -2.47 -25.33 -6.72
N ILE A 225 -2.91 -24.08 -6.77
CA ILE A 225 -2.30 -22.98 -6.00
C ILE A 225 -2.78 -23.09 -4.54
N TRP A 226 -1.94 -22.72 -3.58
CA TRP A 226 -2.26 -22.75 -2.15
C TRP A 226 -3.53 -21.97 -1.81
N ASP A 227 -4.03 -22.12 -0.58
CA ASP A 227 -5.23 -21.43 -0.13
C ASP A 227 -5.05 -19.89 -0.10
N TRP A 228 -5.74 -19.19 -1.00
CA TRP A 228 -5.73 -17.74 -1.06
C TRP A 228 -6.55 -17.11 0.07
N GLU A 229 -7.35 -17.84 0.85
CA GLU A 229 -7.92 -17.27 2.07
C GLU A 229 -6.88 -17.17 3.19
N GLU A 230 -5.85 -18.02 3.15
CA GLU A 230 -4.76 -18.04 4.13
C GLU A 230 -3.57 -17.18 3.70
N PHE A 231 -3.12 -17.30 2.44
CA PHE A 231 -1.94 -16.62 1.93
C PHE A 231 -2.22 -15.93 0.60
N GLN A 232 -2.49 -14.63 0.67
CA GLN A 232 -3.08 -13.84 -0.41
C GLN A 232 -2.01 -13.16 -1.28
N PRO A 233 -1.95 -13.43 -2.60
CA PRO A 233 -1.09 -12.67 -3.51
C PRO A 233 -1.75 -11.37 -3.99
N LEU A 234 -0.92 -10.34 -4.21
CA LEU A 234 -1.28 -9.13 -4.92
C LEU A 234 -0.14 -8.79 -5.91
N HIS A 235 -0.44 -8.83 -7.20
CA HIS A 235 0.51 -8.45 -8.24
C HIS A 235 0.56 -6.93 -8.41
N ILE A 236 1.74 -6.33 -8.53
CA ILE A 236 1.85 -4.87 -8.66
C ILE A 236 1.48 -4.38 -10.07
N ASP A 237 1.88 -5.09 -11.15
CA ASP A 237 1.61 -4.82 -12.60
C ASP A 237 1.59 -3.36 -13.12
N THR A 238 2.07 -2.40 -12.35
CA THR A 238 2.00 -0.97 -12.68
C THR A 238 3.34 -0.42 -13.15
N GLU A 239 4.43 -1.13 -12.92
CA GLU A 239 5.79 -0.70 -13.23
C GLU A 239 6.28 -1.18 -14.61
N VAL A 240 7.15 -0.39 -15.22
CA VAL A 240 7.98 -0.77 -16.36
C VAL A 240 9.36 -0.14 -16.24
N ASN A 241 10.35 -0.75 -16.86
CA ASN A 241 11.61 -0.09 -17.13
C ASN A 241 11.38 0.96 -18.25
N PRO A 242 11.62 2.26 -18.00
CA PRO A 242 11.32 3.32 -18.96
C PRO A 242 12.16 3.26 -20.24
N PHE A 243 13.25 2.49 -20.25
CA PHE A 243 14.14 2.34 -21.41
C PHE A 243 13.76 1.14 -22.30
N THR A 244 13.14 0.10 -21.74
CA THR A 244 12.78 -1.13 -22.48
C THR A 244 11.28 -1.33 -22.64
N GLY A 245 10.45 -0.65 -21.85
CA GLY A 245 9.01 -0.83 -21.80
C GLY A 245 8.54 -2.15 -21.19
N LYS A 246 9.46 -3.00 -20.72
CA LYS A 246 9.16 -4.28 -20.07
C LYS A 246 9.01 -4.10 -18.56
N SER A 247 8.32 -5.01 -17.88
CA SER A 247 8.27 -5.05 -16.41
C SER A 247 9.68 -5.09 -15.80
N PHE A 248 9.86 -4.43 -14.65
CA PHE A 248 11.18 -4.32 -14.02
C PHE A 248 11.47 -5.44 -13.02
N PHE A 249 10.83 -5.42 -11.84
CA PHE A 249 10.78 -6.53 -10.89
C PHE A 249 9.59 -7.46 -11.17
N ASN A 250 8.47 -6.89 -11.64
CA ASN A 250 7.20 -7.60 -11.83
C ASN A 250 6.76 -8.35 -10.56
N GLU A 251 6.79 -7.63 -9.44
CA GLU A 251 6.64 -8.20 -8.11
C GLU A 251 5.20 -8.57 -7.77
N VAL A 252 5.05 -9.74 -7.15
CA VAL A 252 3.87 -10.15 -6.39
C VAL A 252 4.20 -10.03 -4.90
N ILE A 253 3.42 -9.25 -4.16
CA ILE A 253 3.49 -9.19 -2.70
C ILE A 253 2.48 -10.17 -2.11
N TYR A 254 2.67 -10.56 -0.84
CA TYR A 254 1.81 -11.56 -0.21
C TYR A 254 1.36 -11.14 1.19
N TYR A 255 0.16 -11.52 1.57
CA TYR A 255 -0.38 -11.29 2.91
C TYR A 255 -0.82 -12.60 3.55
N HIS A 256 -0.24 -12.93 4.70
CA HIS A 256 -0.69 -14.05 5.52
C HIS A 256 -1.75 -13.55 6.51
N THR A 257 -2.99 -14.02 6.33
CA THR A 257 -4.17 -13.50 7.02
C THR A 257 -4.12 -13.78 8.52
N ALA A 258 -3.76 -15.00 8.92
CA ALA A 258 -3.76 -15.42 10.32
C ALA A 258 -2.75 -14.63 11.19
N SER A 259 -1.55 -14.36 10.67
CA SER A 259 -0.52 -13.60 11.39
C SER A 259 -0.49 -12.11 11.02
N LYS A 260 -1.40 -11.67 10.14
CA LYS A 260 -1.50 -10.27 9.68
C LYS A 260 -0.18 -9.74 9.14
N THR A 261 0.53 -10.58 8.37
CA THR A 261 1.90 -10.33 7.94
C THR A 261 1.94 -10.05 6.45
N LEU A 262 2.44 -8.88 6.08
CA LEU A 262 2.71 -8.46 4.72
C LEU A 262 4.16 -8.82 4.35
N LEU A 263 4.34 -9.55 3.27
CA LEU A 263 5.63 -9.91 2.70
C LEU A 263 5.86 -9.06 1.45
N MET A 264 6.97 -8.31 1.46
CA MET A 264 7.42 -7.50 0.33
C MET A 264 8.88 -7.85 0.05
N THR A 265 9.29 -7.76 -1.21
CA THR A 265 10.68 -8.01 -1.62
C THR A 265 11.35 -6.72 -2.05
N ASP A 266 11.32 -6.39 -3.35
CA ASP A 266 12.04 -5.24 -3.90
C ASP A 266 11.23 -3.96 -3.99
N LEU A 267 9.92 -4.05 -3.78
CA LEU A 267 9.06 -2.89 -3.61
C LEU A 267 9.38 -2.11 -2.33
N PHE A 268 9.79 -2.76 -1.23
CA PHE A 268 10.04 -2.10 0.06
C PHE A 268 11.34 -2.53 0.75
N TRP A 269 12.27 -1.58 0.93
CA TRP A 269 13.55 -1.79 1.64
C TRP A 269 13.67 -0.87 2.86
N ASN A 270 14.14 -1.42 3.99
CA ASN A 270 14.27 -0.66 5.24
C ASN A 270 15.52 -1.06 6.04
N TYR A 271 16.68 -0.94 5.41
CA TYR A 271 17.95 -1.21 6.07
C TYR A 271 18.13 -0.42 7.39
N PRO A 272 18.73 -1.05 8.43
CA PRO A 272 19.00 -0.41 9.72
C PRO A 272 19.90 0.83 9.61
N SER A 273 19.85 1.71 10.62
CA SER A 273 20.79 2.81 10.79
C SER A 273 22.21 2.30 11.08
N SER A 274 23.23 3.14 10.84
CA SER A 274 24.65 2.72 10.94
C SER A 274 25.08 2.19 12.31
N ASP A 275 24.32 2.49 13.35
CA ASP A 275 24.50 1.99 14.72
C ASP A 275 24.02 0.54 14.92
N GLY A 276 23.36 -0.05 13.91
CA GLY A 276 22.85 -1.42 13.92
C GLY A 276 21.58 -1.60 14.75
N THR A 277 20.94 -0.51 15.18
CA THR A 277 19.66 -0.54 15.89
C THR A 277 18.55 -0.89 14.91
N THR A 278 17.77 -1.92 15.22
CA THR A 278 16.65 -2.35 14.37
C THR A 278 15.63 -1.22 14.21
N ASN A 279 15.21 -0.95 12.97
CA ASN A 279 14.24 0.09 12.63
C ASN A 279 14.61 1.53 13.09
N GLY A 280 15.87 1.79 13.48
CA GLY A 280 16.30 3.11 14.01
C GLY A 280 16.17 4.29 13.04
N GLN A 281 16.05 4.00 11.74
CA GLN A 281 15.79 4.96 10.66
C GLN A 281 14.32 5.39 10.54
N ILE A 282 13.40 4.67 11.19
CA ILE A 282 11.97 4.93 11.10
C ILE A 282 11.62 6.00 12.13
N SER A 283 11.50 7.26 11.68
CA SER A 283 11.17 8.41 12.52
C SER A 283 9.68 8.45 12.80
N VAL A 284 9.23 7.76 13.85
CA VAL A 284 7.85 7.82 14.36
C VAL A 284 7.89 8.46 15.75
N ASP A 285 6.89 9.27 16.09
CA ASP A 285 6.80 10.06 17.33
C ASP A 285 6.81 9.24 18.64
N ASN A 286 6.86 7.90 18.56
CA ASN A 286 7.10 7.02 19.70
C ASN A 286 8.42 6.26 19.53
N LYS A 287 9.49 6.79 20.14
CA LYS A 287 10.83 6.16 20.15
C LYS A 287 10.93 4.88 20.99
N GLU A 288 9.88 4.46 21.69
CA GLU A 288 9.99 3.40 22.70
C GLU A 288 9.96 1.96 22.14
N ASP A 289 9.47 1.73 20.91
CA ASP A 289 8.97 0.37 20.58
C ASP A 289 9.47 -0.25 19.25
N PHE A 290 10.61 0.20 18.72
CA PHE A 290 11.17 -0.39 17.48
C PHE A 290 11.89 -1.74 17.68
N GLY A 291 12.40 -1.98 18.89
CA GLY A 291 13.22 -3.14 19.25
C GLY A 291 12.78 -4.03 20.43
N PRO A 292 11.74 -3.76 21.24
CA PRO A 292 11.42 -4.61 22.39
C PRO A 292 10.92 -5.99 21.98
N TRP A 293 10.59 -6.23 20.71
CA TRP A 293 10.18 -7.51 20.14
C TRP A 293 11.26 -8.24 19.36
N GLU A 294 12.32 -7.53 19.00
CA GLU A 294 13.37 -8.09 18.17
C GLU A 294 14.17 -9.11 18.99
N LEU A 295 14.36 -10.30 18.42
CA LEU A 295 15.14 -11.35 19.08
C LEU A 295 16.65 -11.01 19.06
N ALA A 296 17.07 -10.16 18.12
CA ALA A 296 18.41 -9.56 18.04
C ALA A 296 18.37 -8.02 17.87
N PRO A 297 18.12 -7.25 18.95
CA PRO A 297 17.77 -5.83 18.88
C PRO A 297 18.92 -4.89 18.48
N SER A 298 20.17 -5.39 18.46
CA SER A 298 21.32 -4.65 17.96
C SER A 298 22.32 -5.60 17.30
N VAL A 299 22.83 -5.19 16.14
CA VAL A 299 23.80 -5.97 15.33
C VAL A 299 25.04 -5.18 14.98
N GLY A 300 25.66 -4.52 15.97
CA GLY A 300 26.94 -3.84 15.78
C GLY A 300 26.95 -2.86 14.60
N LYS A 301 28.14 -2.49 14.11
CA LYS A 301 28.27 -1.53 13.03
C LYS A 301 27.99 -2.18 11.67
N ILE A 302 27.07 -1.61 10.90
CA ILE A 302 26.80 -2.03 9.52
C ILE A 302 28.00 -1.71 8.62
N PRO A 303 28.37 -2.60 7.67
CA PRO A 303 29.40 -2.30 6.68
C PRO A 303 29.11 -1.03 5.89
N PHE A 304 30.13 -0.21 5.66
CA PHE A 304 30.00 1.05 4.92
C PHE A 304 29.38 0.86 3.52
N GLY A 305 29.76 -0.22 2.81
CA GLY A 305 29.20 -0.55 1.50
C GLY A 305 27.67 -0.72 1.54
N SER A 306 27.16 -1.41 2.56
CA SER A 306 25.71 -1.64 2.76
C SER A 306 24.99 -0.35 3.14
N THR A 307 25.59 0.51 3.97
CA THR A 307 25.04 1.85 4.28
C THR A 307 24.99 2.74 3.04
N ALA A 308 26.04 2.74 2.22
CA ALA A 308 26.09 3.50 0.97
C ALA A 308 25.07 2.99 -0.05
N TRP A 309 24.86 1.68 -0.11
CA TRP A 309 23.83 1.05 -0.92
C TRP A 309 22.44 1.52 -0.51
N LYS A 310 22.09 1.43 0.78
CA LYS A 310 20.83 1.98 1.31
C LYS A 310 20.59 3.42 0.86
N PHE A 311 21.59 4.28 1.01
CA PHE A 311 21.46 5.68 0.63
C PHE A 311 21.12 5.85 -0.85
N GLY A 312 21.77 5.10 -1.74
CA GLY A 312 21.47 5.13 -3.18
C GLY A 312 20.04 4.69 -3.48
N MET A 313 19.54 3.69 -2.75
CA MET A 313 18.19 3.17 -2.93
C MET A 313 17.13 4.15 -2.47
N ASP A 314 17.30 4.72 -1.27
CA ASP A 314 16.32 5.67 -0.71
C ASP A 314 16.28 7.00 -1.48
N LYS A 315 17.45 7.51 -1.92
CA LYS A 315 17.57 8.86 -2.49
C LYS A 315 17.52 8.91 -4.00
N ILE A 316 17.76 7.80 -4.69
CA ILE A 316 17.83 7.78 -6.15
C ILE A 316 16.82 6.79 -6.70
N PHE A 317 16.93 5.51 -6.34
CA PHE A 317 16.07 4.48 -6.92
C PHE A 317 14.60 4.68 -6.57
N TYR A 318 14.27 4.86 -5.29
CA TYR A 318 12.88 4.94 -4.86
C TYR A 318 12.12 6.14 -5.49
N PRO A 319 12.67 7.37 -5.53
CA PRO A 319 12.07 8.46 -6.30
C PRO A 319 12.00 8.17 -7.81
N PHE A 320 12.99 7.49 -8.38
CA PHE A 320 12.98 7.12 -9.80
C PHE A 320 11.86 6.12 -10.09
N TYR A 321 11.73 5.08 -9.27
CA TYR A 321 10.67 4.08 -9.34
C TYR A 321 9.30 4.75 -9.30
N LEU A 322 9.06 5.54 -8.24
CA LEU A 322 7.77 6.19 -8.03
C LEU A 322 7.47 7.30 -9.03
N ASN A 323 8.43 7.92 -9.71
CA ASN A 323 8.13 9.02 -10.64
C ASN A 323 8.22 8.61 -12.12
N LEU A 324 9.03 7.61 -12.46
CA LEU A 324 9.36 7.29 -13.85
C LEU A 324 9.08 5.83 -14.24
N MET A 325 9.01 4.90 -13.28
CA MET A 325 8.78 3.47 -13.59
C MET A 325 7.30 3.09 -13.49
N VAL A 326 6.56 3.68 -12.55
CA VAL A 326 5.10 3.51 -12.49
C VAL A 326 4.47 4.17 -13.73
N LYS A 327 3.90 3.34 -14.61
CA LYS A 327 3.29 3.75 -15.88
C LYS A 327 2.23 4.83 -15.63
N SER A 328 2.23 5.88 -16.46
CA SER A 328 1.30 7.01 -16.32
C SER A 328 -0.17 6.57 -16.40
N ASP A 329 -0.51 5.64 -17.29
CA ASP A 329 -1.86 5.08 -17.46
C ASP A 329 -2.26 4.11 -16.33
N LYS A 330 -1.31 3.65 -15.50
CA LYS A 330 -1.57 2.78 -14.34
C LYS A 330 -1.40 3.46 -13.00
N ARG A 331 -1.26 4.79 -12.98
CA ARG A 331 -1.11 5.56 -11.73
C ARG A 331 -2.29 5.42 -10.79
N GLN A 332 -3.50 5.44 -11.34
CA GLN A 332 -4.71 5.23 -10.56
C GLN A 332 -4.70 3.83 -9.91
N THR A 333 -4.43 2.78 -10.70
CA THR A 333 -4.32 1.41 -10.18
C THR A 333 -3.23 1.27 -9.12
N PHE A 334 -2.06 1.91 -9.31
CA PHE A 334 -1.01 1.92 -8.30
C PHE A 334 -1.48 2.58 -7.00
N ASN A 335 -2.18 3.72 -7.08
CA ASN A 335 -2.74 4.39 -5.91
C ASN A 335 -3.80 3.52 -5.21
N GLU A 336 -4.66 2.83 -5.97
CA GLU A 336 -5.66 1.89 -5.41
C GLU A 336 -4.98 0.73 -4.67
N ILE A 337 -3.95 0.13 -5.26
CA ILE A 337 -3.12 -0.91 -4.61
C ILE A 337 -2.48 -0.38 -3.34
N ALA A 338 -1.80 0.77 -3.44
CA ALA A 338 -1.15 1.42 -2.31
C ALA A 338 -2.12 1.69 -1.16
N ARG A 339 -3.32 2.20 -1.45
CA ARG A 339 -4.36 2.45 -0.46
C ARG A 339 -4.93 1.17 0.13
N PHE A 340 -5.15 0.13 -0.68
CA PHE A 340 -5.59 -1.17 -0.19
C PHE A 340 -4.60 -1.77 0.82
N ILE A 341 -3.31 -1.75 0.49
CA ILE A 341 -2.22 -2.26 1.35
C ILE A 341 -2.11 -1.43 2.65
N THR A 342 -2.26 -0.10 2.55
CA THR A 342 -1.90 0.84 3.62
C THR A 342 -3.08 1.16 4.55
N CYS A 343 -4.24 1.47 3.97
CA CYS A 343 -5.35 2.07 4.68
C CYS A 343 -6.35 1.07 5.25
N GLY A 344 -6.25 -0.18 4.81
CA GLY A 344 -7.24 -1.19 5.09
C GLY A 344 -8.34 -1.14 4.04
N GLY A 345 -8.33 -2.15 3.16
CA GLY A 345 -9.56 -2.83 2.74
C GLY A 345 -9.80 -3.95 3.75
N ASP A 346 -9.44 -5.17 3.37
CA ASP A 346 -9.47 -6.35 4.26
C ASP A 346 -8.11 -6.66 4.94
N TRP A 347 -7.01 -6.03 4.48
CA TRP A 347 -5.69 -6.26 5.07
C TRP A 347 -5.46 -5.38 6.30
N GLU A 348 -5.39 -6.00 7.47
CA GLU A 348 -4.93 -5.37 8.70
C GLU A 348 -3.46 -5.73 8.93
N VAL A 349 -2.51 -4.91 8.44
CA VAL A 349 -1.08 -5.24 8.54
C VAL A 349 -0.53 -4.96 9.94
N GLU A 350 -0.01 -6.00 10.60
CA GLU A 350 0.66 -5.90 11.91
C GLU A 350 2.16 -6.22 11.85
N THR A 351 2.62 -6.81 10.75
CA THR A 351 4.04 -7.09 10.51
C THR A 351 4.35 -6.92 9.02
N ILE A 352 5.46 -6.26 8.71
CA ILE A 352 6.00 -6.16 7.34
C ILE A 352 7.35 -6.88 7.32
N ILE A 353 7.47 -7.90 6.48
CA ILE A 353 8.71 -8.66 6.26
C ILE A 353 9.27 -8.31 4.88
N PRO A 354 10.32 -7.47 4.81
CA PRO A 354 11.05 -7.23 3.58
C PRO A 354 12.08 -8.33 3.30
N ALA A 355 12.44 -8.56 2.05
CA ALA A 355 13.62 -9.37 1.70
C ALA A 355 14.94 -8.70 2.12
N HIS A 356 14.94 -7.37 2.21
CA HIS A 356 16.11 -6.54 2.49
C HIS A 356 15.84 -5.55 3.63
N GLY A 357 16.54 -5.73 4.76
CA GLY A 357 16.44 -4.87 5.93
C GLY A 357 15.73 -5.53 7.11
N ASP A 358 15.06 -4.72 7.92
CA ASP A 358 14.51 -5.12 9.21
C ASP A 358 13.04 -5.51 9.12
N VAL A 359 12.59 -6.39 10.01
CA VAL A 359 11.16 -6.67 10.12
C VAL A 359 10.49 -5.50 10.88
N VAL A 360 9.41 -4.96 10.32
CA VAL A 360 8.60 -3.91 10.96
C VAL A 360 7.44 -4.55 11.68
N ARG A 361 7.12 -4.07 12.89
CA ARG A 361 6.09 -4.67 13.75
C ARG A 361 5.21 -3.63 14.39
N GLY A 362 3.97 -4.01 14.62
CA GLY A 362 2.96 -3.19 15.28
C GLY A 362 2.09 -2.49 14.25
N LYS A 363 0.77 -2.63 14.40
CA LYS A 363 -0.25 -2.09 13.48
C LYS A 363 -0.02 -0.61 13.12
N LYS A 364 0.14 0.23 14.14
CA LYS A 364 0.33 1.68 13.97
C LYS A 364 1.62 1.98 13.20
N VAL A 365 2.74 1.36 13.59
CA VAL A 365 4.04 1.57 12.95
C VAL A 365 4.04 1.07 11.51
N CYS A 366 3.47 -0.11 11.27
CA CYS A 366 3.33 -0.65 9.92
C CYS A 366 2.52 0.31 9.04
N ARG A 367 1.40 0.84 9.55
CA ARG A 367 0.61 1.86 8.85
C ARG A 367 1.43 3.10 8.49
N GLU A 368 2.10 3.72 9.46
CA GLU A 368 2.89 4.95 9.22
C GLU A 368 4.04 4.71 8.23
N VAL A 369 4.67 3.53 8.29
CA VAL A 369 5.71 3.12 7.34
C VAL A 369 5.14 2.99 5.92
N LEU A 370 3.99 2.34 5.78
CA LEU A 370 3.32 2.17 4.50
C LEU A 370 2.79 3.50 3.95
N GLU A 371 2.20 4.36 4.79
CA GLU A 371 1.74 5.71 4.44
C GLU A 371 2.89 6.54 3.87
N LYS A 372 4.06 6.50 4.53
CA LYS A 372 5.27 7.17 4.06
C LYS A 372 5.84 6.54 2.78
N HIS A 373 5.82 5.22 2.67
CA HIS A 373 6.37 4.47 1.54
C HIS A 373 5.51 4.55 0.27
N PHE A 374 4.20 4.72 0.42
CA PHE A 374 3.32 4.88 -0.74
C PHE A 374 2.89 6.33 -0.96
N ASN A 375 3.25 7.24 -0.04
CA ASN A 375 2.78 8.61 -0.02
C ASN A 375 1.23 8.69 -0.01
N VAL A 376 0.64 7.92 0.90
CA VAL A 376 -0.81 7.78 1.10
C VAL A 376 -1.16 8.21 2.53
N GLN A 377 -2.36 8.75 2.73
CA GLN A 377 -2.91 9.06 4.06
C GLN A 377 -4.21 8.28 4.29
N CYS A 378 -4.29 7.56 5.41
CA CYS A 378 -5.37 6.63 5.69
C CYS A 378 -6.33 7.10 6.79
N SER A 379 -5.88 7.93 7.72
CA SER A 379 -6.79 8.67 8.61
C SER A 379 -7.41 9.83 7.85
N LEU A 380 -8.71 10.08 8.07
CA LEU A 380 -9.33 11.35 7.74
C LEU A 380 -8.47 12.49 8.32
N PRO A 381 -8.00 13.44 7.50
CA PRO A 381 -7.14 14.52 7.98
C PRO A 381 -7.82 15.32 9.09
N SER A 382 -7.04 15.82 10.05
CA SER A 382 -7.55 16.90 10.92
C SER A 382 -7.83 18.09 10.01
N VAL A 383 -9.10 18.47 9.88
CA VAL A 383 -9.54 19.63 9.08
C VAL A 383 -9.75 20.83 9.98
N ASP A 384 -9.63 22.03 9.41
CA ASP A 384 -9.87 23.26 10.14
C ASP A 384 -11.28 23.28 10.73
N ALA A 385 -11.42 23.84 11.93
CA ALA A 385 -12.66 23.78 12.72
C ALA A 385 -13.90 24.35 12.02
N HIS A 386 -13.72 25.23 11.02
CA HIS A 386 -14.83 25.79 10.25
C HIS A 386 -15.53 24.73 9.38
N PHE A 387 -14.80 23.74 8.86
CA PHE A 387 -15.35 22.65 8.04
C PHE A 387 -16.26 21.70 8.84
N THR A 388 -16.10 21.67 10.16
CA THR A 388 -16.92 20.85 11.07
C THR A 388 -17.82 21.71 11.96
N SER A 389 -18.02 22.99 11.60
CA SER A 389 -18.90 23.89 12.34
C SER A 389 -20.37 23.47 12.23
N PRO A 390 -21.22 23.76 13.22
CA PRO A 390 -22.64 23.36 13.20
C PRO A 390 -23.40 23.83 11.95
N SER A 391 -23.10 25.02 11.43
CA SER A 391 -23.71 25.57 10.22
C SER A 391 -23.29 24.80 8.97
N VAL A 392 -22.00 24.46 8.84
CA VAL A 392 -21.49 23.64 7.73
C VAL A 392 -22.06 22.23 7.79
N LEU A 393 -22.10 21.60 8.97
CA LEU A 393 -22.71 20.27 9.14
C LEU A 393 -24.19 20.29 8.74
N ALA A 394 -24.94 21.31 9.16
CA ALA A 394 -26.34 21.48 8.77
C ALA A 394 -26.51 21.64 7.25
N TRP A 395 -25.61 22.37 6.58
CA TRP A 395 -25.66 22.53 5.13
C TRP A 395 -25.26 21.26 4.37
N LEU A 396 -24.16 20.61 4.77
CA LEU A 396 -23.70 19.34 4.20
C LEU A 396 -24.78 18.26 4.31
N LYS A 397 -25.55 18.25 5.41
CA LYS A 397 -26.70 17.37 5.58
C LYS A 397 -27.77 17.59 4.50
N LYS A 398 -28.14 18.85 4.21
CA LYS A 398 -29.08 19.17 3.12
C LYS A 398 -28.50 18.78 1.76
N MET A 399 -27.22 19.04 1.57
CA MET A 399 -26.49 18.76 0.34
C MET A 399 -26.45 17.25 0.01
N THR A 400 -26.14 16.39 0.99
CA THR A 400 -26.11 14.94 0.80
C THR A 400 -27.50 14.34 0.59
N LEU A 401 -28.52 14.77 1.35
CA LEU A 401 -29.90 14.31 1.15
C LEU A 401 -30.42 14.70 -0.24
N SER A 402 -30.11 15.91 -0.69
CA SER A 402 -30.49 16.40 -2.02
C SER A 402 -29.79 15.63 -3.13
N TYR A 403 -28.50 15.31 -2.95
CA TYR A 403 -27.76 14.48 -3.91
C TYR A 403 -28.39 13.08 -4.03
N LYS A 404 -28.72 12.45 -2.91
CA LYS A 404 -29.38 11.15 -2.88
C LYS A 404 -30.76 11.16 -3.54
N LEU A 405 -31.52 12.25 -3.36
CA LEU A 405 -32.81 12.43 -4.02
C LEU A 405 -32.65 12.54 -5.56
N GLU A 406 -31.73 13.40 -6.03
CA GLU A 406 -31.56 13.70 -7.45
C GLU A 406 -30.81 12.60 -8.23
N ARG A 407 -29.80 11.98 -7.60
CA ARG A 407 -28.88 11.03 -8.24
C ARG A 407 -29.11 9.57 -7.85
N GLY A 408 -29.83 9.31 -6.75
CA GLY A 408 -30.07 7.96 -6.26
C GLY A 408 -28.88 7.30 -5.56
N GLU A 409 -27.75 8.01 -5.40
CA GLU A 409 -26.53 7.53 -4.75
C GLU A 409 -26.29 8.28 -3.44
N ASP A 410 -25.62 7.64 -2.47
CA ASP A 410 -25.19 8.29 -1.25
C ASP A 410 -23.94 9.16 -1.52
N PHE A 411 -24.00 10.45 -1.19
CA PHE A 411 -22.91 11.37 -1.52
C PHE A 411 -21.60 11.03 -0.78
N LEU A 412 -21.67 10.47 0.43
CA LEU A 412 -20.49 10.01 1.15
C LEU A 412 -19.79 8.89 0.39
N GLU A 413 -20.57 7.94 -0.14
CA GLU A 413 -20.04 6.83 -0.95
C GLU A 413 -19.44 7.31 -2.26
N VAL A 414 -20.08 8.29 -2.92
CA VAL A 414 -19.53 8.88 -4.15
C VAL A 414 -18.19 9.56 -3.87
N ILE A 415 -18.12 10.49 -2.91
CA ILE A 415 -16.86 11.19 -2.63
C ILE A 415 -15.79 10.23 -2.11
N SER A 416 -16.17 9.22 -1.33
CA SER A 416 -15.26 8.15 -0.88
C SER A 416 -14.65 7.40 -2.06
N ARG A 417 -15.49 6.96 -3.01
CA ARG A 417 -15.07 6.25 -4.22
C ARG A 417 -14.18 7.12 -5.10
N GLU A 418 -14.65 8.31 -5.43
CA GLU A 418 -13.98 9.21 -6.38
C GLU A 418 -12.68 9.82 -5.79
N ALA A 419 -12.62 10.04 -4.47
CA ALA A 419 -11.38 10.43 -3.79
C ALA A 419 -10.45 9.25 -3.48
N GLY A 420 -10.93 8.01 -3.65
CA GLY A 420 -10.23 6.78 -3.29
C GLY A 420 -10.07 6.55 -1.78
N ILE A 421 -10.88 7.17 -0.93
CA ILE A 421 -10.75 7.11 0.53
C ILE A 421 -11.82 6.16 1.10
N SER A 422 -11.42 5.01 1.65
CA SER A 422 -12.34 4.09 2.35
C SER A 422 -12.89 4.72 3.64
N VAL A 423 -14.20 4.61 3.87
CA VAL A 423 -14.88 5.06 5.10
C VAL A 423 -15.49 3.87 5.84
N ASN A 424 -15.37 3.87 7.17
CA ASN A 424 -15.95 2.84 8.02
C ASN A 424 -17.44 3.13 8.24
N LYS A 425 -18.29 2.29 7.66
CA LYS A 425 -19.75 2.37 7.83
C LYS A 425 -20.15 1.87 9.22
N GLY A 426 -21.03 2.59 9.92
CA GLY A 426 -21.66 2.13 11.16
C GLY A 426 -21.20 2.79 12.47
N ASP A 427 -20.30 3.78 12.42
CA ASP A 427 -20.08 4.67 13.56
C ASP A 427 -21.22 5.70 13.66
N GLU A 428 -21.56 6.14 14.88
CA GLU A 428 -22.65 7.11 15.15
C GLU A 428 -22.47 8.52 14.51
N ASN A 429 -21.54 8.71 13.55
CA ASN A 429 -21.13 10.03 13.08
C ASN A 429 -20.83 10.16 11.57
N ASP A 430 -21.65 9.54 10.70
CA ASP A 430 -21.52 9.63 9.24
C ASP A 430 -21.43 11.08 8.71
N LEU A 431 -22.13 12.03 9.35
CA LEU A 431 -22.09 13.44 8.94
C LEU A 431 -20.73 14.10 9.22
N MET A 432 -20.07 13.76 10.33
CA MET A 432 -18.72 14.25 10.60
C MET A 432 -17.70 13.59 9.65
N GLN A 433 -17.87 12.31 9.36
CA GLN A 433 -17.03 11.64 8.36
C GLN A 433 -17.17 12.31 6.99
N LEU A 434 -18.40 12.62 6.57
CA LEU A 434 -18.67 13.37 5.34
C LEU A 434 -18.02 14.76 5.37
N ALA A 435 -18.12 15.49 6.48
CA ALA A 435 -17.53 16.81 6.59
C ALA A 435 -16.00 16.77 6.46
N THR A 436 -15.34 15.85 7.16
CA THR A 436 -13.89 15.70 7.08
C THR A 436 -13.45 15.22 5.71
N LEU A 437 -14.19 14.29 5.11
CA LEU A 437 -13.90 13.78 3.77
C LEU A 437 -14.07 14.87 2.71
N CYS A 438 -15.20 15.58 2.68
CA CYS A 438 -15.43 16.68 1.74
C CYS A 438 -14.36 17.76 1.89
N ALA A 439 -14.02 18.15 3.12
CA ALA A 439 -13.03 19.19 3.39
C ALA A 439 -11.61 18.84 2.92
N SER A 440 -11.21 17.57 3.06
CA SER A 440 -9.89 17.07 2.70
C SER A 440 -9.78 16.43 1.32
N SER A 441 -10.91 16.22 0.63
CA SER A 441 -10.96 15.59 -0.68
C SER A 441 -10.15 16.40 -1.72
N PRO A 442 -9.40 15.72 -2.62
CA PRO A 442 -8.78 16.39 -3.75
C PRO A 442 -9.79 16.88 -4.80
N LEU A 443 -11.03 16.38 -4.75
CA LEU A 443 -12.11 16.84 -5.62
C LEU A 443 -12.54 18.24 -5.17
N ALA A 444 -12.67 19.18 -6.10
CA ALA A 444 -13.14 20.52 -5.75
C ALA A 444 -14.65 20.50 -5.52
N ILE A 445 -15.11 20.89 -4.33
CA ILE A 445 -16.51 20.87 -3.91
C ILE A 445 -16.90 22.26 -3.42
N ALA A 446 -18.03 22.79 -3.92
CA ALA A 446 -18.58 24.06 -3.46
C ALA A 446 -20.11 24.06 -3.47
N SER A 447 -20.71 24.98 -2.71
CA SER A 447 -22.15 25.21 -2.69
C SER A 447 -22.49 26.64 -2.29
N HIS A 448 -23.58 27.15 -2.84
CA HIS A 448 -24.12 28.47 -2.52
C HIS A 448 -25.59 28.41 -2.12
N ASP A 449 -25.99 29.37 -1.29
CA ASP A 449 -27.33 29.56 -0.75
C ASP A 449 -28.04 30.70 -1.50
N PHE A 450 -29.21 30.40 -2.08
CA PHE A 450 -30.05 31.34 -2.82
C PHE A 450 -30.86 32.27 -1.92
N LEU A 451 -31.02 31.92 -0.64
CA LEU A 451 -31.92 32.63 0.27
C LEU A 451 -31.18 33.57 1.23
N ARG A 452 -29.85 33.55 1.22
CA ARG A 452 -29.01 34.30 2.16
C ARG A 452 -28.96 35.80 1.87
N ALA A 453 -29.11 36.21 0.61
CA ALA A 453 -29.14 37.61 0.18
C ALA A 453 -29.91 37.75 -1.15
N ASP A 454 -29.97 38.98 -1.69
CA ASP A 454 -30.56 39.26 -3.01
C ASP A 454 -29.81 38.57 -4.17
N GLU A 455 -28.58 38.12 -3.92
CA GLU A 455 -27.77 37.30 -4.83
C GLU A 455 -27.36 35.98 -4.14
N ALA A 456 -27.10 34.94 -4.92
CA ALA A 456 -26.63 33.65 -4.41
C ALA A 456 -25.23 33.79 -3.78
N ILE A 457 -25.08 33.48 -2.50
CA ILE A 457 -23.79 33.62 -1.77
C ILE A 457 -23.23 32.24 -1.47
N TYR A 458 -21.93 32.05 -1.71
CA TYR A 458 -21.25 30.81 -1.33
C TYR A 458 -21.33 30.58 0.18
N ILE A 459 -21.63 29.34 0.58
CA ILE A 459 -21.74 28.94 1.99
C ILE A 459 -20.80 27.78 2.33
N TYR A 460 -20.27 27.11 1.30
CA TYR A 460 -19.30 26.05 1.44
C TYR A 460 -18.37 26.00 0.24
N GLY A 461 -17.06 25.89 0.49
CA GLY A 461 -16.04 25.53 -0.50
C GLY A 461 -14.96 24.74 0.22
N ASN A 462 -14.67 23.52 -0.23
CA ASN A 462 -13.62 22.71 0.38
C ASN A 462 -12.21 23.22 0.03
N GLN A 463 -11.19 22.67 0.68
CA GLN A 463 -9.82 23.16 0.52
C GLN A 463 -9.35 23.13 -0.95
N ALA A 464 -9.63 22.05 -1.68
CA ALA A 464 -9.30 21.92 -3.10
C ALA A 464 -9.97 23.01 -3.96
N PHE A 465 -11.23 23.36 -3.69
CA PHE A 465 -11.92 24.44 -4.39
C PHE A 465 -11.31 25.80 -4.03
N LEU A 466 -11.05 26.08 -2.75
CA LEU A 466 -10.47 27.34 -2.31
C LEU A 466 -9.08 27.58 -2.92
N ASP A 467 -8.21 26.57 -2.91
CA ASP A 467 -6.87 26.63 -3.50
C ASP A 467 -6.93 26.74 -5.03
N GLY A 468 -7.84 25.99 -5.65
CA GLY A 468 -8.07 25.99 -7.09
C GLY A 468 -8.45 27.37 -7.62
N PHE A 469 -9.30 28.09 -6.88
CA PHE A 469 -9.83 29.40 -7.27
C PHE A 469 -9.08 30.57 -6.62
N GLY A 470 -8.20 30.32 -5.65
CA GLY A 470 -7.34 31.32 -5.00
C GLY A 470 -8.03 32.15 -3.91
N TYR A 471 -9.06 31.60 -3.25
CA TYR A 471 -9.78 32.28 -2.17
C TYR A 471 -9.42 31.72 -0.79
N LYS A 472 -9.59 32.55 0.25
CA LYS A 472 -9.63 32.08 1.64
C LYS A 472 -11.07 31.84 2.07
N TRP A 473 -11.28 30.95 3.03
CA TRP A 473 -12.61 30.60 3.55
C TRP A 473 -13.46 31.84 3.92
N ASP A 474 -12.93 32.72 4.78
CA ASP A 474 -13.66 33.91 5.27
C ASP A 474 -14.08 34.86 4.14
N GLU A 475 -13.28 34.95 3.08
CA GLU A 475 -13.61 35.76 1.90
C GLU A 475 -14.65 35.06 1.03
N PHE A 476 -14.53 33.73 0.89
CA PHE A 476 -15.33 32.91 0.00
C PHE A 476 -16.79 32.82 0.47
N VAL A 477 -17.03 32.65 1.77
CA VAL A 477 -18.40 32.48 2.31
C VAL A 477 -19.23 33.78 2.36
N GLU A 478 -18.66 34.89 1.88
CA GLU A 478 -19.32 36.18 1.69
C GLU A 478 -19.41 36.58 0.21
N LEU A 479 -18.86 35.77 -0.71
CA LEU A 479 -18.77 36.07 -2.14
C LEU A 479 -20.08 35.75 -2.87
N PRO A 480 -20.67 36.71 -3.61
CA PRO A 480 -21.73 36.41 -4.56
C PRO A 480 -21.21 35.50 -5.67
N SER A 481 -21.95 34.44 -6.00
CA SER A 481 -21.53 33.45 -7.00
C SER A 481 -21.38 34.06 -8.40
N SER A 482 -22.10 35.15 -8.67
CA SER A 482 -22.01 35.99 -9.88
C SER A 482 -20.59 36.54 -10.12
N LYS A 483 -19.79 36.74 -9.07
CA LYS A 483 -18.41 37.26 -9.18
C LYS A 483 -17.37 36.20 -9.55
N CYS A 484 -17.76 34.93 -9.63
CA CYS A 484 -16.94 33.84 -10.17
C CYS A 484 -17.26 33.56 -11.65
N VAL A 485 -17.97 34.47 -12.33
CA VAL A 485 -18.40 34.33 -13.74
C VAL A 485 -17.64 35.35 -14.61
N GLU A 486 -17.21 34.88 -15.79
CA GLU A 486 -16.54 35.65 -16.85
C GLU A 486 -17.30 36.93 -17.23
N THR A 487 -16.56 37.98 -17.58
CA THR A 487 -17.10 39.18 -18.24
C THR A 487 -17.58 38.85 -19.66
N ASP A 488 -18.51 39.62 -20.23
CA ASP A 488 -19.05 39.39 -21.58
C ASP A 488 -17.96 39.26 -22.67
N THR A 489 -16.85 39.98 -22.50
CA THR A 489 -15.67 39.93 -23.38
C THR A 489 -14.95 38.57 -23.31
N GLU A 490 -14.91 37.95 -22.13
CA GLU A 490 -14.26 36.66 -21.90
C GLU A 490 -15.11 35.49 -22.40
N VAL A 491 -16.45 35.64 -22.39
CA VAL A 491 -17.39 34.68 -22.99
C VAL A 491 -17.16 34.55 -24.50
N GLU A 492 -16.87 35.65 -25.21
CA GLU A 492 -16.53 35.62 -26.64
C GLU A 492 -15.18 34.95 -26.92
N GLU A 493 -14.15 35.20 -26.10
CA GLU A 493 -12.85 34.53 -26.21
C GLU A 493 -12.96 33.02 -25.90
N ARG A 494 -13.76 32.66 -24.90
CA ARG A 494 -14.11 31.28 -24.55
C ARG A 494 -14.84 30.59 -25.69
N GLN A 495 -15.80 31.26 -26.33
CA GLN A 495 -16.53 30.69 -27.47
C GLN A 495 -15.57 30.40 -28.62
N LYS A 496 -14.61 31.30 -28.93
CA LYS A 496 -13.57 31.06 -29.94
C LYS A 496 -12.65 29.88 -29.58
N LEU A 497 -12.26 29.73 -28.31
CA LEU A 497 -11.42 28.62 -27.86
C LEU A 497 -12.18 27.29 -27.94
N LEU A 498 -13.45 27.27 -27.52
CA LEU A 498 -14.32 26.10 -27.58
C LEU A 498 -14.66 25.72 -29.01
N ASP A 499 -14.83 26.68 -29.92
CA ASP A 499 -15.04 26.42 -31.35
C ASP A 499 -13.79 25.79 -31.97
N ASN A 500 -12.59 26.27 -31.63
CA ASN A 500 -11.32 25.65 -32.07
C ASN A 500 -11.13 24.22 -31.52
N ILE A 501 -11.55 23.97 -30.27
CA ILE A 501 -11.50 22.63 -29.65
C ILE A 501 -12.58 21.72 -30.24
N LYS A 502 -13.77 22.24 -30.52
CA LYS A 502 -14.86 21.51 -31.21
C LYS A 502 -14.46 21.13 -32.63
N ASP A 503 -13.80 22.01 -33.38
CA ASP A 503 -13.30 21.69 -34.72
C ASP A 503 -12.23 20.57 -34.69
N ALA A 504 -11.47 20.45 -33.60
CA ALA A 504 -10.56 19.32 -33.36
C ALA A 504 -11.28 18.04 -32.86
N ALA A 505 -12.40 18.18 -32.14
CA ALA A 505 -13.15 17.08 -31.53
C ALA A 505 -14.30 16.52 -32.42
N MET A 506 -14.71 17.22 -33.47
CA MET A 506 -15.76 16.83 -34.42
C MET A 506 -15.42 15.59 -35.28
N SER A 507 -14.40 14.80 -34.89
CA SER A 507 -14.22 13.44 -35.41
C SER A 507 -14.96 12.33 -34.63
N LYS A 508 -15.81 12.64 -33.62
CA LYS A 508 -16.76 11.66 -33.04
C LYS A 508 -17.93 12.31 -32.25
N THR A 509 -19.15 11.92 -32.64
CA THR A 509 -20.51 12.05 -32.03
C THR A 509 -20.57 11.68 -30.53
N GLN A 510 -21.55 12.02 -29.67
CA GLN A 510 -22.93 12.56 -29.70
C GLN A 510 -23.22 13.01 -28.23
N SER A 511 -23.73 14.22 -27.96
CA SER A 511 -23.71 14.80 -26.59
C SER A 511 -25.03 14.70 -25.80
N ASN A 512 -24.96 14.29 -24.53
CA ASN A 512 -26.04 14.29 -23.52
C ASN A 512 -26.02 15.59 -22.67
N GLU A 513 -27.10 15.91 -21.93
CA GLU A 513 -27.19 17.14 -21.09
C GLU A 513 -26.06 17.31 -20.04
N VAL A 514 -25.37 16.23 -19.68
CA VAL A 514 -24.16 16.22 -18.82
C VAL A 514 -23.00 16.99 -19.48
N ASP A 515 -22.95 17.04 -20.80
CA ASP A 515 -21.86 17.68 -21.57
C ASP A 515 -21.89 19.22 -21.54
N LYS A 516 -22.96 19.84 -21.03
CA LYS A 516 -23.09 21.31 -21.06
C LYS A 516 -22.16 22.02 -20.09
N TYR A 517 -21.72 21.33 -19.03
CA TYR A 517 -20.90 21.89 -17.96
C TYR A 517 -19.52 21.26 -17.88
N ASP A 518 -19.18 20.35 -18.79
CA ASP A 518 -17.85 19.77 -18.89
C ASP A 518 -16.94 20.69 -19.73
N ASN A 519 -15.67 20.81 -19.36
CA ASN A 519 -14.68 21.71 -19.98
C ASN A 519 -15.01 23.21 -19.81
N LEU A 520 -15.45 23.62 -18.62
CA LEU A 520 -15.68 25.03 -18.31
C LEU A 520 -14.39 25.74 -17.95
N VAL A 521 -14.08 26.83 -18.65
CA VAL A 521 -13.02 27.75 -18.24
C VAL A 521 -13.55 28.69 -17.14
N ARG A 522 -12.74 28.92 -16.11
CA ARG A 522 -12.97 29.89 -15.04
C ARG A 522 -11.71 30.71 -14.79
N VAL A 523 -11.91 31.91 -14.25
CA VAL A 523 -10.81 32.81 -13.87
C VAL A 523 -10.65 32.77 -12.36
N ARG A 524 -9.42 32.52 -11.92
CA ARG A 524 -9.00 32.53 -10.53
C ARG A 524 -8.94 33.97 -10.00
N LYS A 525 -8.88 34.11 -8.67
CA LYS A 525 -8.69 35.41 -8.01
C LYS A 525 -7.43 36.16 -8.50
N ASP A 526 -6.37 35.44 -8.86
CA ASP A 526 -5.11 35.99 -9.39
C ASP A 526 -5.14 36.30 -10.89
N GLY A 527 -6.29 36.12 -11.56
CA GLY A 527 -6.48 36.38 -12.99
C GLY A 527 -6.08 35.22 -13.91
N LYS A 528 -5.56 34.11 -13.37
CA LYS A 528 -5.19 32.92 -14.16
C LYS A 528 -6.41 32.09 -14.56
N LYS A 529 -6.32 31.38 -15.68
CA LYS A 529 -7.43 30.55 -16.20
C LYS A 529 -7.28 29.10 -15.72
N ILE A 530 -8.41 28.49 -15.33
CA ILE A 530 -8.52 27.07 -15.00
C ILE A 530 -9.60 26.41 -15.86
N LEU A 531 -9.40 25.14 -16.20
CA LEU A 531 -10.37 24.31 -16.91
C LEU A 531 -10.94 23.27 -15.95
N LEU A 532 -12.26 23.26 -15.82
CA LEU A 532 -13.00 22.30 -15.00
C LEU A 532 -13.45 21.13 -15.88
N LYS A 533 -13.09 19.91 -15.50
CA LYS A 533 -13.49 18.67 -16.15
C LYS A 533 -14.25 17.76 -15.18
N GLY A 534 -15.28 17.07 -15.67
CA GLY A 534 -16.15 16.23 -14.86
C GLY A 534 -16.94 17.05 -13.83
N VAL A 535 -17.73 18.02 -14.31
CA VAL A 535 -18.52 18.89 -13.42
C VAL A 535 -19.87 18.25 -13.12
N HIS A 536 -20.13 18.00 -11.83
CA HIS A 536 -21.36 17.42 -11.34
C HIS A 536 -22.14 18.44 -10.51
N LEU A 537 -23.27 18.91 -11.05
CA LEU A 537 -24.15 19.88 -10.40
C LEU A 537 -25.43 19.22 -9.89
N TRP A 538 -25.93 19.67 -8.75
CA TRP A 538 -27.25 19.29 -8.23
C TRP A 538 -27.83 20.43 -7.40
N ASN A 539 -29.16 20.47 -7.31
CA ASN A 539 -29.83 21.46 -6.49
C ASN A 539 -29.82 21.03 -5.01
N VAL A 540 -29.86 22.00 -4.12
CA VAL A 540 -29.98 21.76 -2.67
C VAL A 540 -31.37 22.17 -2.22
N TRP A 541 -32.07 21.28 -1.52
CA TRP A 541 -33.40 21.51 -0.95
C TRP A 541 -33.38 21.40 0.57
N ASP A 542 -34.33 22.06 1.23
CA ASP A 542 -34.61 21.84 2.64
C ASP A 542 -35.60 20.69 2.82
N ILE A 543 -35.07 19.47 3.01
CA ILE A 543 -35.85 18.23 3.09
C ILE A 543 -35.47 17.44 4.35
N SER A 544 -36.43 16.66 4.87
CA SER A 544 -36.21 15.80 6.04
C SER A 544 -35.40 14.54 5.69
N GLU A 545 -34.74 13.95 6.68
CA GLU A 545 -33.94 12.72 6.52
C GLU A 545 -34.74 11.52 5.99
N ASN A 546 -36.04 11.47 6.28
CA ASN A 546 -36.95 10.49 5.71
C ASN A 546 -37.26 10.88 4.25
N LEU A 547 -36.39 10.44 3.35
CA LEU A 547 -36.60 10.50 1.90
C LEU A 547 -37.72 9.51 1.53
N ASP A 548 -38.97 9.95 1.64
CA ASP A 548 -40.13 9.18 1.15
C ASP A 548 -40.52 9.63 -0.27
N ASP A 549 -41.36 8.83 -0.94
CA ASP A 549 -41.86 9.14 -2.29
C ASP A 549 -42.58 10.51 -2.33
N ASN A 550 -43.08 10.98 -1.19
CA ASN A 550 -43.74 12.27 -1.03
C ASN A 550 -42.75 13.44 -1.15
N ALA A 551 -41.53 13.33 -0.62
CA ALA A 551 -40.48 14.35 -0.79
C ALA A 551 -40.09 14.52 -2.26
N ARG A 552 -39.90 13.42 -3.00
CA ARG A 552 -39.61 13.44 -4.45
C ARG A 552 -40.74 14.10 -5.23
N ALA A 553 -41.98 13.66 -5.01
CA ALA A 553 -43.15 14.22 -5.68
C ALA A 553 -43.33 15.74 -5.40
N LYS A 554 -43.00 16.19 -4.19
CA LYS A 554 -43.05 17.63 -3.83
C LYS A 554 -41.98 18.47 -4.51
N VAL A 555 -40.79 17.92 -4.73
CA VAL A 555 -39.73 18.59 -5.50
C VAL A 555 -40.11 18.62 -6.99
N GLU A 556 -40.56 17.50 -7.55
CA GLU A 556 -40.95 17.41 -8.97
C GLU A 556 -42.17 18.27 -9.32
N SER A 557 -43.14 18.39 -8.40
CA SER A 557 -44.29 19.29 -8.55
C SER A 557 -43.97 20.78 -8.31
N GLY A 558 -42.74 21.10 -7.88
CA GLY A 558 -42.33 22.47 -7.55
C GLY A 558 -42.89 23.00 -6.23
N ALA A 559 -43.51 22.16 -5.40
CA ALA A 559 -43.99 22.53 -4.07
C ALA A 559 -42.84 22.85 -3.10
N ILE A 560 -41.69 22.20 -3.27
CA ILE A 560 -40.43 22.55 -2.59
C ILE A 560 -39.48 23.15 -3.61
N LYS A 561 -39.10 24.41 -3.40
CA LYS A 561 -38.15 25.12 -4.26
C LYS A 561 -36.71 24.85 -3.80
N PRO A 562 -35.73 24.84 -4.73
CA PRO A 562 -34.33 24.75 -4.35
C PRO A 562 -33.92 25.97 -3.52
N ILE A 563 -33.18 25.72 -2.45
CA ILE A 563 -32.61 26.74 -1.56
C ILE A 563 -31.15 27.05 -1.92
N GLY A 564 -30.52 26.24 -2.76
CA GLY A 564 -29.15 26.42 -3.19
C GLY A 564 -28.78 25.48 -4.34
N GLN A 565 -27.50 25.50 -4.71
CA GLN A 565 -26.91 24.54 -5.64
C GLN A 565 -25.55 24.10 -5.10
N ALA A 566 -25.16 22.87 -5.40
CA ALA A 566 -23.87 22.33 -5.05
C ALA A 566 -23.20 21.75 -6.30
N VAL A 567 -21.87 21.72 -6.24
CA VAL A 567 -21.01 21.21 -7.31
C VAL A 567 -19.89 20.39 -6.70
N TRP A 568 -19.53 19.31 -7.40
CA TRP A 568 -18.22 18.68 -7.25
C TRP A 568 -17.58 18.49 -8.63
N ILE A 569 -16.26 18.59 -8.70
CA ILE A 569 -15.50 18.64 -9.94
C ILE A 569 -14.42 17.57 -9.89
N SER A 570 -14.42 16.66 -10.86
CA SER A 570 -13.46 15.55 -10.92
C SER A 570 -12.02 16.01 -11.13
N ASN A 571 -11.81 17.03 -11.96
CA ASN A 571 -10.46 17.53 -12.26
C ASN A 571 -10.46 19.04 -12.56
N VAL A 572 -9.46 19.74 -12.02
CA VAL A 572 -9.22 21.17 -12.26
C VAL A 572 -7.83 21.32 -12.87
N GLU A 573 -7.77 21.70 -14.14
CA GLU A 573 -6.50 21.91 -14.87
C GLU A 573 -6.14 23.40 -14.89
N TYR A 574 -4.89 23.72 -14.57
CA TYR A 574 -4.37 25.09 -14.67
C TYR A 574 -3.89 25.34 -16.11
N LEU A 575 -4.44 26.38 -16.76
CA LEU A 575 -4.16 26.72 -18.16
C LEU A 575 -3.02 27.75 -18.32
N ASP A 576 -2.13 27.82 -17.32
CA ASP A 576 -1.02 28.78 -17.24
C ASP A 576 -0.01 28.67 -18.38
#